data_AF-H3NWT5-F1
#
_entry.id   AF-H3NWT5-F1
#
_cell.length_a   1.000
_cell.length_b   1.000
_cell.length_c   1.000
_cell.angle_alpha   90.00
_cell.angle_beta   90.00
_cell.angle_gamma   90.00
#
_symmetry.space_group_name_H-M   'P 1'
#
loop_
_entity.id
_entity.type
_entity.pdbx_description
1 polymer ?
#
loop_
_entity_poly.entity_id
_entity_poly.type
_entity_poly.pdbx_seq_one_letter_code
_entity_poly.pdbx_strand_id
1 'polypeptide(L)'
;MTEIALALFLFLTLTVLVYAHVGFDNILKSYRMWFEDGYWVNYNVVEAVAWVAKAAVIIPGLVWQREIWQLHVVTLLTSALLIWVSERKLLPTMVAFNTLWIGLSSVVIARNLL
;
A
#
# COMPACT_ATOMS: atom_id res chain seq x y z
N MET A 1 24.05 -7.59 -9.12
CA MET A 1 23.73 -7.03 -10.46
C MET A 1 22.67 -7.84 -11.19
N THR A 2 22.78 -9.17 -11.25
CA THR A 2 21.79 -10.07 -11.88
C THR A 2 20.40 -10.01 -11.21
N GLU A 3 20.34 -10.02 -9.88
CA GLU A 3 19.07 -9.95 -9.13
C GLU A 3 18.31 -8.64 -9.36
N ILE A 4 19.02 -7.50 -9.36
CA ILE A 4 18.43 -6.18 -9.65
C ILE A 4 17.92 -6.13 -11.08
N ALA A 5 18.70 -6.64 -12.04
CA ALA A 5 18.28 -6.71 -13.44
C ALA A 5 17.04 -7.60 -13.62
N LEU A 6 16.99 -8.76 -12.95
CA LEU A 6 15.82 -9.64 -12.95
C LEU A 6 14.60 -8.98 -12.32
N ALA A 7 14.76 -8.31 -11.17
CA ALA A 7 13.68 -7.60 -10.49
C ALA A 7 13.13 -6.47 -11.36
N LEU A 8 13.99 -5.68 -12.00
CA LEU A 8 13.58 -4.63 -12.93
C LEU A 8 12.90 -5.20 -14.17
N PHE A 9 13.43 -6.30 -14.73
CA PHE A 9 12.81 -6.96 -15.88
C PHE A 9 11.40 -7.47 -15.53
N LEU A 10 11.23 -8.15 -14.40
CA LEU A 10 9.92 -8.64 -13.95
C LEU A 10 8.95 -7.49 -13.64
N PHE A 11 9.42 -6.47 -12.93
CA PHE A 11 8.64 -5.27 -12.62
C PHE A 11 8.13 -4.61 -13.91
N LEU A 12 9.04 -4.25 -14.83
CA LEU A 12 8.68 -3.58 -16.07
C LEU A 12 7.78 -4.45 -16.94
N THR A 13 8.11 -5.74 -17.10
CA THR A 13 7.32 -6.65 -17.95
C THR A 13 5.89 -6.80 -17.42
N LEU A 14 5.73 -7.10 -16.12
CA LEU A 14 4.39 -7.28 -15.54
C LEU A 14 3.59 -5.98 -15.54
N THR A 15 4.21 -4.85 -15.18
CA THR A 15 3.54 -3.54 -15.21
C THR A 15 3.11 -3.18 -16.62
N VAL A 16 3.97 -3.34 -17.62
CA VAL A 16 3.65 -3.05 -19.03
C VAL A 16 2.53 -3.96 -19.52
N LEU A 17 2.57 -5.26 -19.21
CA LEU A 17 1.52 -6.20 -19.62
C LEU A 17 0.16 -5.83 -19.01
N VAL A 18 0.12 -5.49 -17.72
CA VAL A 18 -1.13 -5.06 -17.06
C VAL A 18 -1.61 -3.73 -17.63
N TYR A 19 -0.72 -2.75 -17.82
CA TYR A 19 -1.09 -1.45 -18.39
C TYR A 19 -1.55 -1.56 -19.83
N ALA A 20 -0.95 -2.44 -20.63
CA ALA A 20 -1.39 -2.72 -21.99
C ALA A 20 -2.78 -3.38 -22.01
N HIS A 21 -3.05 -4.30 -21.08
CA HIS A 21 -4.35 -4.95 -20.95
C HIS A 21 -5.46 -3.99 -20.49
N VAL A 22 -5.16 -3.11 -19.53
CA VAL A 22 -6.11 -2.10 -19.01
C VAL A 22 -6.27 -0.92 -19.99
N GLY A 23 -5.23 -0.64 -20.78
CA GLY A 23 -5.12 0.53 -21.66
C GLY A 23 -4.34 1.67 -20.99
N PHE A 24 -3.25 2.11 -21.62
CA PHE A 24 -2.40 3.19 -21.11
C PHE A 24 -3.16 4.49 -20.89
N ASP A 25 -4.14 4.82 -21.75
CA ASP A 25 -4.98 6.01 -21.58
C ASP A 25 -5.84 5.95 -20.31
N ASN A 26 -6.35 4.78 -19.94
CA ASN A 26 -7.13 4.58 -18.72
C ASN A 26 -6.25 4.73 -17.47
N ILE A 27 -5.04 4.17 -17.51
CA ILE A 27 -4.05 4.31 -16.44
C ILE A 27 -3.62 5.78 -16.28
N LEU A 28 -3.33 6.46 -17.38
CA LEU A 28 -2.95 7.88 -17.36
C LEU A 28 -4.08 8.75 -16.81
N LYS A 29 -5.33 8.50 -17.23
CA LYS A 29 -6.51 9.17 -16.64
C LYS A 29 -6.60 8.91 -15.13
N SER A 30 -6.35 7.68 -14.69
CA SER A 30 -6.38 7.31 -13.27
C SER A 30 -5.35 8.09 -12.44
N TYR A 31 -4.10 8.18 -12.90
CA TYR A 31 -3.07 8.98 -12.21
C TYR A 31 -3.35 10.48 -12.26
N ARG A 32 -3.97 10.98 -13.34
CA ARG A 32 -4.34 12.40 -13.46
C ARG A 32 -5.35 12.84 -12.42
N MET A 33 -6.19 11.94 -11.90
CA MET A 33 -7.14 12.25 -10.82
C MET A 33 -6.45 12.86 -9.59
N TRP A 34 -5.17 12.53 -9.31
CA TRP A 34 -4.43 13.14 -8.20
C TRP A 34 -4.27 14.65 -8.31
N PHE A 35 -4.41 15.20 -9.52
CA PHE A 35 -4.28 16.63 -9.82
C PHE A 35 -5.64 17.29 -10.12
N GLU A 36 -6.75 16.54 -10.03
CA GLU A 36 -8.09 17.09 -10.23
C GLU A 36 -8.64 17.67 -8.93
N ASP A 37 -9.24 18.86 -9.04
CA ASP A 37 -9.92 19.49 -7.92
C ASP A 37 -11.06 18.60 -7.41
N GLY A 38 -11.10 18.38 -6.10
CA GLY A 38 -12.09 17.52 -5.46
C GLY A 38 -11.72 16.04 -5.38
N TYR A 39 -10.59 15.59 -5.93
CA TYR A 39 -10.11 14.22 -5.69
C TYR A 39 -9.70 13.99 -4.23
N TRP A 40 -9.03 14.97 -3.62
CA TRP A 40 -8.51 14.86 -2.25
C TRP A 40 -9.59 15.07 -1.18
N VAL A 41 -10.55 14.14 -1.14
CA VAL A 41 -11.53 14.01 -0.04
C VAL A 41 -10.95 13.21 1.12
N ASN A 42 -11.58 13.31 2.30
CA ASN A 42 -11.16 12.63 3.53
C ASN A 42 -10.76 11.15 3.33
N TYR A 43 -11.55 10.40 2.55
CA TYR A 43 -11.29 8.98 2.29
C TYR A 43 -10.03 8.74 1.44
N ASN A 44 -9.80 9.55 0.41
CA ASN A 44 -8.65 9.40 -0.48
C ASN A 44 -7.34 9.86 0.20
N VAL A 45 -7.42 10.85 1.09
CA VAL A 45 -6.29 11.25 1.94
C VAL A 45 -5.90 10.10 2.88
N VAL A 46 -6.88 9.46 3.53
CA VAL A 46 -6.63 8.28 4.38
C VAL A 46 -5.99 7.15 3.58
N GLU A 47 -6.45 6.89 2.35
CA GLU A 47 -5.85 5.88 1.48
C GLU A 47 -4.38 6.18 1.15
N ALA A 48 -4.07 7.41 0.76
CA ALA A 48 -2.71 7.81 0.43
C ALA A 48 -1.78 7.69 1.64
N VAL A 49 -2.21 8.20 2.82
CA VAL A 49 -1.43 8.11 4.05
C VAL A 49 -1.20 6.65 4.46
N ALA A 50 -2.24 5.81 4.37
CA ALA A 50 -2.13 4.40 4.72
C ALA A 50 -1.26 3.61 3.74
N TRP A 51 -1.25 3.98 2.46
CA TRP A 51 -0.33 3.43 1.46
C TRP A 51 1.12 3.82 1.78
N VAL A 52 1.39 5.09 2.09
CA VAL A 52 2.74 5.56 2.47
C VAL A 52 3.21 4.86 3.75
N ALA A 53 2.34 4.70 4.76
CA ALA A 53 2.70 4.01 6.00
C ALA A 53 3.13 2.55 5.76
N LYS A 54 2.43 1.81 4.89
CA LYS A 54 2.81 0.45 4.52
C LYS A 54 4.13 0.42 3.75
N ALA A 55 4.35 1.35 2.83
CA ALA A 55 5.62 1.47 2.12
C ALA A 55 6.79 1.76 3.08
N ALA A 56 6.58 2.62 4.07
CA ALA A 56 7.58 2.97 5.08
C ALA A 56 7.97 1.77 5.98
N VAL A 57 7.08 0.79 6.17
CA VAL A 57 7.40 -0.47 6.85
C VAL A 57 8.16 -1.43 5.93
N ILE A 58 7.70 -1.60 4.68
CA ILE A 58 8.22 -2.62 3.76
C ILE A 58 9.60 -2.24 3.20
N ILE A 59 9.79 -0.98 2.77
CA ILE A 59 11.01 -0.56 2.09
C ILE A 59 12.25 -0.78 2.97
N PRO A 60 12.27 -0.39 4.25
CA PRO A 60 13.45 -0.64 5.08
C PRO A 60 13.73 -2.12 5.33
N GLY A 61 12.67 -2.92 5.49
CA GLY A 61 12.77 -4.36 5.61
C GLY A 61 13.35 -5.01 4.35
N LEU A 62 13.03 -4.49 3.16
CA LEU A 62 13.55 -5.01 1.90
C LEU A 62 14.99 -4.54 1.61
N VAL A 63 15.28 -3.25 1.79
CA VAL A 63 16.56 -2.62 1.39
C VAL A 63 17.67 -2.87 2.42
N TRP A 64 17.38 -2.69 3.71
CA TRP A 64 18.37 -2.81 4.78
C TRP A 64 18.22 -4.10 5.58
N GLN A 65 17.24 -4.95 5.25
CA GLN A 65 16.93 -6.17 6.02
C GLN A 65 16.70 -5.84 7.51
N ARG A 66 16.14 -4.66 7.78
CA ARG A 66 15.85 -4.16 9.12
C ARG A 66 14.42 -3.64 9.20
N GLU A 67 13.67 -4.22 10.13
CA GLU A 67 12.30 -3.83 10.44
C GLU A 67 12.32 -2.68 11.47
N ILE A 68 11.63 -1.58 11.17
CA ILE A 68 11.39 -0.49 12.13
C ILE A 68 10.03 -0.75 12.77
N TRP A 69 10.02 -1.51 13.86
CA TRP A 69 8.78 -2.03 14.45
C TRP A 69 7.82 -0.94 14.92
N GLN A 70 8.30 0.26 15.28
CA GLN A 70 7.46 1.39 15.70
C GLN A 70 6.51 1.85 14.58
N LEU A 71 6.93 1.71 13.31
CA LEU A 71 6.07 2.03 12.17
C LEU A 71 4.88 1.09 12.07
N HIS A 72 4.93 -0.10 12.68
CA HIS A 72 3.78 -1.00 12.72
C HIS A 72 2.62 -0.45 13.56
N VAL A 73 2.88 0.44 14.51
CA VAL A 73 1.81 1.17 15.23
C VAL A 73 1.05 2.06 14.26
N VAL A 74 1.77 2.75 13.37
CA VAL A 74 1.17 3.60 12.34
C VAL A 74 0.41 2.76 11.31
N THR A 75 0.96 1.62 10.87
CA THR A 75 0.24 0.73 9.93
C THR A 75 -0.98 0.07 10.56
N LEU A 76 -0.96 -0.20 11.86
CA LEU A 76 -2.14 -0.72 12.59
C LEU A 76 -3.27 0.31 12.58
N LEU A 77 -2.98 1.56 12.98
CA LEU A 77 -3.97 2.64 13.00
C LEU A 77 -4.51 2.95 11.61
N THR A 78 -3.61 3.09 10.63
CA THR A 78 -4.01 3.38 9.24
C THR A 78 -4.77 2.22 8.59
N SER A 79 -4.51 0.96 8.99
CA SER A 79 -5.29 -0.19 8.51
C SER A 79 -6.69 -0.22 9.10
N ALA A 80 -6.87 0.15 10.37
CA ALA A 80 -8.21 0.33 10.95
C ALA A 80 -9.01 1.43 10.23
N LEU A 81 -8.36 2.55 9.92
CA LEU A 81 -8.99 3.63 9.13
C LEU A 81 -9.31 3.18 7.69
N LEU A 82 -8.44 2.37 7.07
CA LEU A 82 -8.71 1.83 5.74
C LEU A 82 -9.87 0.84 5.69
N ILE A 83 -10.15 0.10 6.77
CA ILE A 83 -11.36 -0.74 6.84
C ILE A 83 -12.60 0.13 6.71
N TRP A 84 -12.65 1.24 7.46
CA TRP A 84 -13.75 2.20 7.39
C TRP A 84 -13.88 2.82 5.98
N VAL A 85 -12.77 3.25 5.38
CA VAL A 85 -12.78 3.81 4.02
C VAL A 85 -13.19 2.78 2.96
N SER A 86 -12.71 1.54 3.09
CA SER A 86 -12.98 0.47 2.11
C SER A 86 -14.44 0.02 2.15
N GLU A 87 -15.06 0.01 3.33
CA GLU A 87 -16.49 -0.26 3.49
C GLU A 87 -17.34 0.80 2.78
N ARG A 88 -16.99 2.09 2.92
CA ARG A 88 -17.66 3.20 2.21
C ARG A 88 -17.59 3.08 0.68
N LYS A 89 -16.52 2.45 0.16
CA LYS A 89 -16.34 2.16 -1.26
C LYS A 89 -16.86 0.77 -1.68
N LEU A 90 -17.47 0.01 -0.76
CA LEU A 90 -17.97 -1.35 -0.97
C LEU A 90 -16.90 -2.32 -1.50
N LEU A 91 -15.67 -2.22 -0.97
CA LEU A 91 -14.51 -3.05 -1.35
C LEU A 91 -14.20 -4.13 -0.30
N PRO A 92 -14.91 -5.28 -0.30
CA PRO A 92 -14.78 -6.30 0.75
C PRO A 92 -13.39 -6.94 0.82
N THR A 93 -12.71 -7.07 -0.31
CA THR A 93 -11.34 -7.60 -0.37
C THR A 93 -10.34 -6.66 0.31
N MET A 94 -10.52 -5.34 0.18
CA MET A 94 -9.68 -4.34 0.85
C MET A 94 -9.94 -4.32 2.36
N VAL A 95 -11.18 -4.55 2.79
CA VAL A 95 -11.51 -4.74 4.21
C VAL A 95 -10.75 -5.95 4.76
N ALA A 96 -10.86 -7.11 4.12
CA ALA A 96 -10.16 -8.32 4.55
C ALA A 96 -8.64 -8.15 4.58
N PHE A 97 -8.06 -7.51 3.56
CA PHE A 97 -6.63 -7.22 3.49
C PHE A 97 -6.15 -6.34 4.65
N ASN A 98 -6.89 -5.29 4.98
CA ASN A 98 -6.51 -4.41 6.09
C ASN A 98 -6.75 -5.07 7.46
N THR A 99 -7.74 -5.96 7.60
CA THR A 99 -7.91 -6.80 8.79
C THR A 99 -6.70 -7.71 9.02
N LEU A 100 -6.18 -8.34 7.96
CA LEU A 100 -4.94 -9.12 8.05
C LEU A 100 -3.75 -8.26 8.47
N TRP A 101 -3.64 -7.04 7.92
CA TRP A 101 -2.58 -6.11 8.29
C TRP A 101 -2.63 -5.67 9.76
N ILE A 102 -3.82 -5.54 10.35
CA ILE A 102 -3.94 -5.33 11.80
C ILE A 102 -3.32 -6.49 12.55
N GLY A 103 -3.65 -7.74 12.19
CA GLY A 103 -3.04 -8.93 12.80
C GLY A 103 -1.52 -8.95 12.70
N LEU A 104 -0.98 -8.73 11.49
CA LEU A 104 0.47 -8.67 11.26
C LEU A 104 1.16 -7.59 12.10
N SER A 105 0.59 -6.38 12.13
CA SER A 105 1.14 -5.28 12.91
C SER A 105 1.12 -5.59 14.41
N SER A 106 0.03 -6.17 14.91
CA SER A 106 -0.11 -6.57 16.31
C SER A 106 0.94 -7.59 16.75
N VAL A 107 1.23 -8.61 15.91
CA VAL A 107 2.27 -9.61 16.20
C VAL A 107 3.64 -8.95 16.30
N VAL A 108 3.99 -8.07 15.37
CA VAL A 108 5.29 -7.36 15.37
C VAL A 108 5.42 -6.47 16.61
N ILE A 109 4.38 -5.72 16.94
CA ILE A 109 4.36 -4.87 18.14
C ILE A 109 4.51 -5.71 19.40
N ALA A 110 3.70 -6.76 19.57
CA ALA A 110 3.75 -7.61 20.74
C ALA A 110 5.13 -8.26 20.94
N ARG A 111 5.76 -8.75 19.86
CA ARG A 111 7.10 -9.35 19.89
C ARG A 111 8.20 -8.38 20.33
N ASN A 112 8.04 -7.08 20.10
CA ASN A 112 9.05 -6.07 20.47
C ASN A 112 8.80 -5.47 21.86
N LEU A 113 7.59 -5.62 22.41
CA LEU A 113 7.24 -5.15 23.76
C LEU A 113 7.49 -6.20 24.85
N LEU A 114 7.50 -7.49 24.49
CA LEU A 114 7.75 -8.64 25.36
C LEU A 114 9.18 -9.17 25.15
#